data_AF-A0A1A5NUP4-F1
#
_entry.id   AF-A0A1A5NUP4-F1
#
_cell.length_a   1.000
_cell.length_b   1.000
_cell.length_c   1.000
_cell.angle_alpha   90.00
_cell.angle_beta   90.00
_cell.angle_gamma   90.00
#
_symmetry.space_group_name_H-M   'P 1'
#
loop_
_entity.id
_entity.type
_entity.pdbx_description
1 polymer ?
#
loop_
_entity_poly.entity_id
_entity_poly.type
_entity_poly.pdbx_seq_one_letter_code
_entity_poly.pdbx_strand_id
1 'polypeptide(L)'
;MDELEFMRGRVYGADHDDPGPRDGRSYVELAGGPLDGLLLDITDRCGPELRGGVGLPTEIGRYGAGGRAVYVPRAGDGRVFDWRGDVP
;
A
#
# COMPACT_ATOMS: atom_id res chain seq x y z
N MET A 1 12.04 6.49 17.55
CA MET A 1 10.96 5.54 17.30
C MET A 1 10.40 5.96 15.96
N ASP A 2 10.93 5.35 14.93
CA ASP A 2 10.79 5.80 13.56
C ASP A 2 9.38 5.37 13.09
N GLU A 3 8.54 6.31 12.68
CA GLU A 3 7.15 6.06 12.27
C GLU A 3 7.05 4.99 11.16
N LEU A 4 8.11 4.83 10.38
CA LEU A 4 8.27 3.79 9.37
C LEU A 4 8.37 2.38 9.96
N GLU A 5 9.04 2.21 11.11
CA GLU A 5 9.08 0.92 11.82
C GLU A 5 7.71 0.54 12.37
N PHE A 6 6.88 1.53 12.71
CA PHE A 6 5.52 1.30 13.19
C PHE A 6 4.60 0.82 12.07
N MET A 7 4.78 1.33 10.85
CA MET A 7 3.96 0.96 9.69
C MET A 7 4.27 -0.44 9.14
N ARG A 8 5.49 -0.93 9.34
CA ARG A 8 5.94 -2.18 8.74
C ARG A 8 5.09 -3.38 9.18
N GLY A 9 4.59 -4.12 8.19
CA GLY A 9 3.77 -5.32 8.42
C GLY A 9 2.31 -5.04 8.79
N ARG A 10 1.87 -3.78 8.72
CA ARG A 10 0.46 -3.43 8.90
C ARG A 10 -0.28 -3.36 7.58
N VAL A 11 -1.55 -3.72 7.62
CA VAL A 11 -2.45 -3.64 6.47
C VAL A 11 -2.97 -2.20 6.35
N TYR A 12 -2.78 -1.62 5.17
CA TYR A 12 -3.31 -0.31 4.82
C TYR A 12 -4.84 -0.30 4.95
N GLY A 13 -5.36 0.64 5.74
CA GLY A 13 -6.80 0.78 6.02
C GLY A 13 -7.36 -0.21 7.04
N ALA A 14 -6.52 -1.03 7.69
CA ALA A 14 -6.95 -1.86 8.80
C ALA A 14 -7.23 -1.03 10.06
N ASP A 15 -8.13 -1.55 10.90
CA ASP A 15 -8.46 -0.95 12.18
C ASP A 15 -7.25 -0.97 13.12
N HIS A 16 -7.17 -0.01 14.05
CA HIS A 16 -6.06 0.11 14.99
C HIS A 16 -5.93 -1.08 15.94
N ASP A 17 -7.00 -1.85 16.20
CA ASP A 17 -6.98 -3.00 17.10
C ASP A 17 -6.36 -4.26 16.46
N ASP A 18 -6.57 -4.46 15.16
CA ASP A 18 -6.04 -5.58 14.39
C ASP A 18 -5.39 -5.10 13.08
N PRO A 19 -4.25 -4.39 13.17
CA PRO A 19 -3.62 -3.79 12.01
C PRO A 19 -2.84 -4.81 11.16
N GLY A 20 -2.78 -6.09 11.55
CA GLY A 20 -1.95 -7.11 10.91
C GLY A 20 -2.62 -7.82 9.71
N PRO A 21 -1.85 -8.60 8.94
CA PRO A 21 -2.40 -9.45 7.88
C PRO A 21 -3.25 -10.58 8.46
N ARG A 22 -4.36 -10.89 7.79
CA ARG A 22 -5.30 -11.95 8.16
C ARG A 22 -5.07 -13.21 7.35
N ASP A 23 -5.26 -14.36 7.99
CA ASP A 23 -5.14 -15.65 7.31
C ASP A 23 -6.19 -15.80 6.19
N GLY A 24 -5.81 -16.45 5.09
CA GLY A 24 -6.67 -16.62 3.90
C GLY A 24 -6.79 -15.39 2.98
N ARG A 25 -6.08 -14.29 3.28
CA ARG A 25 -6.03 -13.09 2.44
C ARG A 25 -4.70 -12.96 1.69
N SER A 26 -4.75 -12.30 0.54
CA SER A 26 -3.59 -11.99 -0.30
C SER A 26 -3.16 -10.55 -0.08
N TYR A 27 -1.89 -10.37 0.24
CA TYR A 27 -1.29 -9.07 0.53
C TYR A 27 -0.08 -8.80 -0.37
N VAL A 28 0.13 -7.52 -0.67
CA VAL A 28 1.33 -7.03 -1.35
C VAL A 28 2.00 -5.93 -0.53
N GLU A 29 3.32 -5.90 -0.52
CA GLU A 29 4.09 -4.87 0.19
C GLU A 29 4.20 -3.60 -0.67
N LEU A 30 3.98 -2.45 -0.05
CA LEU A 30 4.17 -1.13 -0.65
C LEU A 30 5.62 -0.68 -0.41
N ALA A 31 6.33 -0.32 -1.47
CA ALA A 31 7.75 0.04 -1.40
C ALA A 31 8.06 1.41 -2.02
N GLY A 32 8.97 2.15 -1.41
CA GLY A 32 9.63 3.33 -1.98
C GLY A 32 8.83 4.65 -1.93
N GLY A 33 7.71 4.70 -1.21
CA GLY A 33 6.85 5.89 -1.12
C GLY A 33 6.40 6.23 0.30
N PRO A 34 5.45 7.14 0.48
CA PRO A 34 4.98 7.58 1.80
C PRO A 34 4.31 6.47 2.63
N LEU A 35 3.89 5.39 1.99
CA LEU A 35 3.27 4.21 2.61
C LEU A 35 4.24 3.00 2.62
N ASP A 36 5.54 3.23 2.52
CA ASP A 36 6.56 2.17 2.53
C ASP A 36 6.44 1.27 3.76
N GLY A 37 6.52 -0.05 3.55
CA GLY A 37 6.43 -1.07 4.59
C GLY A 37 5.02 -1.52 4.94
N LEU A 38 3.97 -0.84 4.45
CA LEU A 38 2.58 -1.28 4.60
C LEU A 38 2.24 -2.42 3.63
N LEU A 39 1.26 -3.22 4.03
CA LEU A 39 0.66 -4.29 3.25
C LEU A 39 -0.66 -3.81 2.67
N LEU A 40 -0.88 -4.00 1.37
CA LEU A 40 -2.18 -3.77 0.74
C LEU A 40 -2.93 -5.08 0.58
N ASP A 41 -4.15 -5.14 1.10
CA ASP A 41 -5.07 -6.26 0.84
C ASP A 41 -5.53 -6.24 -0.62
N ILE A 42 -5.17 -7.29 -1.35
CA ILE A 42 -5.54 -7.49 -2.76
C ILE A 42 -6.49 -8.68 -2.93
N THR A 43 -6.97 -9.28 -1.83
CA THR A 43 -7.83 -10.46 -1.85
C THR A 43 -9.07 -10.27 -2.73
N ASP A 44 -9.68 -9.08 -2.67
CA ASP A 44 -10.90 -8.76 -3.43
C ASP A 44 -10.61 -8.02 -4.75
N ARG A 45 -9.34 -7.77 -5.09
CA ARG A 45 -8.96 -7.00 -6.27
C ARG A 45 -8.65 -7.90 -7.45
N CYS A 46 -9.16 -7.56 -8.63
CA CYS A 46 -8.91 -8.36 -9.82
C CYS A 46 -7.52 -8.05 -10.42
N GLY A 47 -6.81 -9.08 -10.90
CA GLY A 47 -5.48 -8.95 -11.54
C GLY A 47 -5.33 -7.84 -12.61
N PRO A 48 -6.30 -7.58 -13.50
CA PRO A 48 -6.20 -6.46 -14.45
C PRO A 48 -6.24 -5.07 -13.77
N GLU A 49 -6.99 -4.90 -12.68
CA GLU A 49 -7.03 -3.65 -11.93
C GLU A 49 -5.69 -3.40 -11.23
N LEU A 50 -5.08 -4.46 -10.71
CA LEU A 50 -3.76 -4.40 -10.08
C LEU A 50 -2.65 -4.03 -11.07
N ARG A 51 -2.72 -4.50 -12.33
CA ARG A 51 -1.74 -4.13 -13.37
C ARG A 51 -1.73 -2.64 -13.72
N GLY A 52 -2.86 -1.96 -13.60
CA GLY A 52 -2.98 -0.51 -13.84
C GLY A 52 -2.34 0.34 -12.74
N GLY A 53 -2.04 -0.27 -11.60
CA GLY A 53 -1.62 0.44 -10.39
C GLY A 53 -2.80 0.89 -9.53
N VAL A 54 -2.49 1.21 -8.28
CA VAL A 54 -3.45 1.58 -7.25
C VAL A 54 -3.10 2.95 -6.68
N GLY A 55 -4.07 3.87 -6.69
CA GLY A 55 -3.96 5.17 -6.01
C GLY A 55 -4.53 5.08 -4.60
N LEU A 56 -3.65 5.06 -3.60
CA LEU A 56 -4.03 4.96 -2.20
C LEU A 56 -4.14 6.35 -1.56
N PRO A 57 -5.31 6.76 -1.04
CA PRO A 57 -5.44 8.04 -0.36
C PRO A 57 -4.52 8.10 0.86
N THR A 58 -3.73 9.15 0.96
CA THR A 58 -2.81 9.34 2.09
C THR A 58 -2.56 10.80 2.33
N GLU A 59 -2.65 11.19 3.60
CA GLU A 59 -2.35 12.55 4.05
C GLU A 59 -0.83 12.76 4.26
N ILE A 60 -0.05 11.68 4.20
CA ILE A 60 1.42 11.68 4.35
C ILE A 60 2.11 11.95 3.00
N GLY A 61 1.39 11.79 1.89
CA GLY A 61 1.90 12.07 0.55
C GLY A 61 2.12 13.56 0.27
N ARG A 62 2.74 13.88 -0.86
CA ARG A 62 3.10 15.25 -1.26
C ARG A 62 1.93 16.25 -1.24
N TYR A 63 0.71 15.81 -1.54
CA TYR A 63 -0.47 16.67 -1.60
C TYR A 63 -1.26 16.75 -0.28
N GLY A 64 -0.79 16.09 0.78
CA GLY A 64 -1.46 16.14 2.09
C GLY A 64 -2.89 15.61 2.06
N ALA A 65 -3.77 16.21 2.87
CA ALA A 65 -5.18 15.82 2.96
C ALA A 65 -5.90 15.95 1.61
N GLY A 66 -6.24 14.81 1.01
CA GLY A 66 -6.87 14.70 -0.31
C GLY A 66 -5.98 14.02 -1.37
N GLY A 67 -4.67 13.98 -1.14
CA GLY A 67 -3.70 13.34 -2.02
C GLY A 67 -3.78 11.81 -2.04
N ARG A 68 -3.24 11.23 -3.11
CA ARG A 68 -3.11 9.79 -3.27
C ARG A 68 -1.69 9.43 -3.67
N ALA A 69 -1.15 8.35 -3.11
CA ALA A 69 0.10 7.76 -3.56
C ALA A 69 -0.20 6.62 -4.54
N VAL A 70 0.37 6.69 -5.73
CA VAL A 70 0.19 5.71 -6.79
C VAL A 70 1.28 4.67 -6.71
N TYR A 71 0.87 3.41 -6.66
CA TYR A 71 1.73 2.25 -6.58
C TYR A 71 1.44 1.30 -7.74
N VAL A 72 2.47 0.72 -8.35
CA VAL A 72 2.34 -0.21 -9.48
C VAL A 72 3.01 -1.55 -9.15
N PRO A 73 2.48 -2.68 -9.62
CA PRO A 73 3.08 -3.98 -9.36
C PRO A 73 4.49 -4.04 -9.97
N ARG A 74 5.46 -4.47 -9.17
CA ARG A 74 6.82 -4.72 -9.62
C ARG A 74 6.82 -5.88 -10.63
N ALA A 75 7.50 -5.70 -11.75
CA ALA A 75 7.66 -6.77 -12.74
C ALA A 75 8.44 -7.95 -12.13
N GLY A 76 7.84 -9.13 -12.12
CA GLY A 76 8.40 -10.33 -11.51
C GLY A 76 7.42 -10.98 -10.54
N ASP A 77 7.68 -10.84 -9.24
CA ASP A 77 6.98 -11.58 -8.18
C ASP A 77 5.54 -11.13 -7.90
N GLY A 78 5.12 -9.95 -8.35
CA GLY A 78 3.76 -9.42 -8.14
C GLY A 78 3.36 -9.20 -6.67
N ARG A 79 4.26 -9.47 -5.72
CA ARG A 79 4.08 -9.33 -4.27
C ARG A 79 4.52 -7.98 -3.73
N VAL A 80 5.20 -7.18 -4.53
CA VAL A 80 5.69 -5.85 -4.16
C VAL A 80 5.17 -4.85 -5.17
N PHE A 81 4.70 -3.73 -4.65
CA PHE A 81 4.17 -2.61 -5.42
C PHE A 81 5.10 -1.41 -5.21
N ASP A 82 5.71 -0.95 -6.30
CA ASP A 82 6.61 0.19 -6.29
C ASP A 82 5.83 1.49 -6.39
N TRP A 83 6.20 2.45 -5.55
CA TRP A 83 5.69 3.80 -5.64
C TRP A 83 6.11 4.45 -6.96
N ARG A 84 5.15 5.02 -7.68
CA ARG A 84 5.35 5.70 -8.96
C ARG A 84 5.23 7.21 -8.87
N GLY A 85 4.56 7.71 -7.84
CA GLY A 85 4.34 9.14 -7.63
C GLY A 85 3.11 9.42 -6.78
N ASP A 86 2.95 10.66 -6.41
CA ASP A 86 1.74 11.19 -5.78
C ASP A 86 0.86 11.88 -6.82
N VAL A 87 -0.45 11.87 -6.59
CA VAL A 87 -1.45 12.61 -7.38
C VAL A 87 -2.39 13.37 -6.44
N PRO A 88 -2.87 14.56 -6.84
CA PRO A 88 -3.85 15.33 -6.08
C PRO A 88 -5.24 14.70 -6.09
#